data_AF-A0A3C0REN9-F1
#
_entry.id   AF-A0A3C0REN9-F1
#
_cell.length_a   1.000
_cell.length_b   1.000
_cell.length_c   1.000
_cell.angle_alpha   90.00
_cell.angle_beta   90.00
_cell.angle_gamma   90.00
#
_symmetry.space_group_name_H-M   'P 1'
#
loop_
_entity.id
_entity.type
_entity.pdbx_description
1 polymer ?
#
loop_
_entity_poly.entity_id
_entity_poly.type
_entity_poly.pdbx_seq_one_letter_code
_entity_poly.pdbx_strand_id
1 'polypeptide(L)'
;MRKFISIYCCILFTTLVNAQAPALMQSDSLQRYIEAAMKAWRIPAVAVCIVKDGKIVHQQAYGVANIGTKQSVNVQTVFPIASISKTFTGTLF
;
A
#
# COMPACT_ATOMS: atom_id res chain seq x y z
N MET A 1 -36.55 26.14 -27.26
CA MET A 1 -36.08 24.73 -27.19
C MET A 1 -34.55 24.61 -27.13
N ARG A 2 -33.76 25.29 -27.98
CA ARG A 2 -32.27 25.30 -27.91
C ARG A 2 -31.66 25.70 -26.54
N LYS A 3 -32.26 26.66 -25.82
CA LYS A 3 -31.76 27.14 -24.51
C LYS A 3 -31.92 26.11 -23.38
N PHE A 4 -32.97 25.29 -23.43
CA PHE A 4 -33.21 24.24 -22.43
C PHE A 4 -32.25 23.04 -22.61
N ILE A 5 -31.90 22.70 -23.86
CA ILE A 5 -30.90 21.66 -24.17
C ILE A 5 -29.50 22.09 -23.65
N SER A 6 -29.16 23.38 -23.79
CA SER A 6 -27.90 23.93 -23.29
C SER A 6 -27.80 23.89 -21.77
N ILE A 7 -28.90 24.14 -21.05
CA ILE A 7 -28.93 24.09 -19.58
C ILE A 7 -28.82 22.64 -19.09
N TYR A 8 -29.53 21.71 -19.75
CA TYR A 8 -29.43 20.27 -19.43
C TYR A 8 -28.02 19.73 -19.67
N CYS A 9 -27.35 20.20 -20.73
CA CYS A 9 -25.95 19.87 -21.02
C CYS A 9 -24.99 20.38 -19.93
N CYS A 10 -25.18 21.61 -19.44
CA CYS A 10 -24.37 22.17 -18.35
C CYS A 10 -24.55 21.43 -17.01
N ILE A 11 -25.77 20.96 -16.71
CA ILE A 11 -26.05 20.20 -15.47
C ILE A 11 -25.45 18.78 -15.54
N LEU A 12 -25.44 18.14 -16.71
CA LEU A 12 -24.73 16.88 -16.94
C LEU A 12 -23.20 17.03 -16.85
N PHE A 13 -22.67 18.20 -17.21
CA PHE A 13 -21.24 18.48 -17.16
C PHE A 13 -20.71 18.69 -15.72
N THR A 14 -21.52 19.29 -14.83
CA THR A 14 -21.11 19.52 -13.43
C THR A 14 -21.08 18.25 -12.59
N THR A 15 -21.89 17.23 -12.90
CA THR A 15 -21.84 15.94 -12.18
C THR A 15 -20.60 15.09 -12.51
N LEU A 16 -19.90 15.37 -13.61
CA LEU A 16 -18.65 14.69 -13.97
C LEU A 16 -17.42 15.24 -13.24
N VAL A 17 -17.48 16.49 -12.76
CA VAL A 17 -16.34 17.16 -12.10
C VAL A 17 -16.07 16.59 -10.69
N ASN A 18 -17.06 15.97 -10.05
CA ASN A 18 -16.93 15.45 -8.69
C ASN A 18 -16.40 14.00 -8.61
N ALA A 19 -15.86 13.47 -9.71
CA ALA A 19 -15.30 12.11 -9.79
C ALA A 19 -13.79 12.04 -9.50
N GLN A 20 -13.19 13.06 -8.87
CA GLN A 20 -11.84 12.95 -8.34
C GLN A 20 -11.86 11.97 -7.16
N ALA A 21 -11.80 10.68 -7.48
CA ALA A 21 -11.50 9.64 -6.53
C ALA A 21 -10.25 10.08 -5.77
N PRO A 22 -10.22 9.93 -4.43
CA PRO A 22 -9.04 10.29 -3.66
C PRO A 22 -7.87 9.58 -4.30
N ALA A 23 -6.83 10.33 -4.67
CA ALA A 23 -5.60 9.75 -5.21
C ALA A 23 -5.10 8.76 -4.16
N LEU A 24 -5.38 7.47 -4.40
CA LEU A 24 -4.83 6.39 -3.61
C LEU A 24 -3.33 6.58 -3.75
N MET A 25 -2.70 6.96 -2.63
CA MET A 25 -1.28 7.17 -2.45
C MET A 25 -0.49 6.42 -3.52
N GLN A 26 0.13 7.14 -4.47
CA GLN A 26 0.77 6.54 -5.66
C GLN A 26 1.60 5.32 -5.25
N SER A 27 1.02 4.12 -5.41
CA SER A 27 1.58 2.86 -4.91
C SER A 27 3.00 2.66 -5.44
N ASP A 28 3.23 3.15 -6.67
CA ASP A 28 4.49 3.09 -7.37
C ASP A 28 5.61 3.88 -6.69
N SER A 29 5.30 4.97 -5.98
CA SER A 29 6.31 5.75 -5.25
C SER A 29 6.83 5.01 -4.03
N LEU A 30 5.92 4.38 -3.28
CA LEU A 30 6.24 3.58 -2.09
C LEU A 30 6.99 2.31 -2.48
N GLN A 31 6.51 1.58 -3.49
CA GLN A 31 7.18 0.37 -3.96
C GLN A 31 8.61 0.66 -4.42
N ARG A 32 8.83 1.70 -5.24
CA ARG A 32 10.18 2.09 -5.68
C ARG A 32 11.09 2.44 -4.50
N TYR A 33 10.56 3.12 -3.49
CA TYR A 33 11.31 3.44 -2.28
C TYR A 33 11.72 2.16 -1.53
N ILE A 34 10.78 1.23 -1.33
CA ILE A 34 11.04 -0.05 -0.65
C ILE A 34 12.09 -0.85 -1.41
N GLU A 35 11.93 -1.02 -2.72
CA GLU A 35 12.89 -1.76 -3.56
C GLU A 35 14.28 -1.10 -3.55
N ALA A 36 14.35 0.23 -3.60
CA ALA A 36 15.61 0.97 -3.49
C ALA A 36 16.28 0.76 -2.13
N ALA A 37 15.51 0.79 -1.03
CA ALA A 37 16.02 0.52 0.31
C ALA A 37 16.49 -0.93 0.45
N MET A 38 15.71 -1.91 -0.02
CA MET A 38 16.11 -3.32 -0.04
C MET A 38 17.42 -3.52 -0.78
N LYS A 39 17.59 -2.87 -1.94
CA LYS A 39 18.84 -2.91 -2.72
C LYS A 39 20.01 -2.28 -1.96
N ALA A 40 19.82 -1.09 -1.40
CA ALA A 40 20.87 -0.37 -0.67
C ALA A 40 21.35 -1.14 0.57
N TRP A 41 20.43 -1.80 1.28
CA TRP A 41 20.72 -2.54 2.52
C TRP A 41 20.95 -4.04 2.29
N ARG A 42 20.86 -4.51 1.04
CA ARG A 42 20.99 -5.92 0.66
C ARG A 42 20.02 -6.83 1.41
N ILE A 43 18.80 -6.36 1.61
CA ILE A 43 17.74 -7.10 2.29
C ILE A 43 17.03 -8.01 1.28
N PRO A 44 17.00 -9.34 1.48
CA PRO A 44 16.44 -10.28 0.51
C PRO A 44 14.90 -10.24 0.43
N ALA A 45 14.23 -9.92 1.55
CA ALA A 45 12.79 -9.77 1.60
C ALA A 45 12.32 -8.88 2.74
N VAL A 46 11.19 -8.20 2.54
CA VAL A 46 10.47 -7.45 3.57
C VAL A 46 8.96 -7.64 3.39
N ALA A 47 8.20 -7.54 4.48
CA ALA A 47 6.76 -7.38 4.47
C ALA A 47 6.40 -6.02 5.08
N VAL A 48 5.59 -5.23 4.38
CA VAL A 48 5.24 -3.86 4.77
C VAL A 48 3.72 -3.72 4.87
N CYS A 49 3.26 -3.24 6.02
CA CYS A 49 1.87 -2.91 6.28
C CYS A 49 1.78 -1.46 6.79
N ILE A 50 0.88 -0.66 6.22
CA ILE A 50 0.59 0.70 6.66
C ILE A 50 -0.86 0.75 7.10
N VAL A 51 -1.08 1.13 8.35
CA VAL A 51 -2.40 1.34 8.94
C VAL A 51 -2.60 2.83 9.17
N LYS A 52 -3.70 3.37 8.64
CA LYS A 52 -4.11 4.77 8.81
C LYS A 52 -5.59 4.80 9.18
N ASP A 53 -5.93 5.53 10.25
CA ASP A 53 -7.31 5.68 10.73
C ASP A 53 -8.01 4.33 10.97
N GLY A 54 -7.28 3.37 11.55
CA GLY A 54 -7.76 2.01 11.82
C GLY A 54 -7.92 1.11 10.58
N LYS A 55 -7.57 1.59 9.39
CA LYS A 55 -7.69 0.85 8.13
C LYS A 55 -6.31 0.53 7.55
N ILE A 56 -6.19 -0.67 6.99
CA ILE A 56 -5.01 -1.04 6.19
C ILE A 56 -5.09 -0.26 4.88
N VAL A 57 -4.11 0.61 4.64
CA VAL A 57 -3.99 1.39 3.39
C VAL A 57 -2.90 0.84 2.47
N HIS A 58 -2.04 -0.04 2.97
CA HIS A 58 -1.05 -0.78 2.20
C HIS A 58 -0.69 -2.08 2.92
N GLN A 59 -0.59 -3.20 2.22
CA GLN A 59 -0.14 -4.48 2.75
C GLN A 59 0.46 -5.31 1.62
N GLN A 60 1.78 -5.39 1.55
CA GLN A 60 2.50 -6.15 0.52
C GLN A 60 3.78 -6.77 1.08
N ALA A 61 4.27 -7.80 0.40
CA ALA A 61 5.57 -8.41 0.67
C ALA A 61 6.43 -8.36 -0.61
N TYR A 62 7.73 -8.15 -0.43
CA TYR A 62 8.68 -7.92 -1.50
C TYR A 62 9.88 -8.87 -1.33
N GLY A 63 10.38 -9.40 -2.45
CA GLY A 63 11.59 -10.22 -2.48
C GLY A 63 11.35 -11.72 -2.29
N VAL A 64 12.36 -12.42 -1.77
CA VAL A 64 12.38 -13.89 -1.69
C VAL A 64 12.72 -14.40 -0.28
N ALA A 65 12.01 -15.43 0.15
CA ALA A 65 12.24 -16.14 1.41
C ALA A 65 13.55 -16.94 1.38
N ASN A 66 13.96 -17.38 0.19
CA ASN A 66 15.16 -18.19 -0.01
C ASN A 66 15.93 -17.72 -1.25
N ILE A 67 17.21 -17.39 -1.06
CA ILE A 67 18.08 -16.85 -2.11
C ILE A 67 18.42 -17.90 -3.17
N GLY A 68 18.51 -19.18 -2.79
CA GLY A 68 18.85 -20.30 -3.66
C GLY A 68 17.66 -20.73 -4.51
N THR A 69 16.52 -21.05 -3.87
CA THR A 69 15.31 -21.51 -4.57
C THR A 69 14.51 -20.38 -5.22
N LYS A 70 14.83 -19.13 -4.90
CA LYS A 70 14.09 -17.93 -5.33
C LYS A 70 12.61 -17.95 -4.94
N GLN A 71 12.26 -18.69 -3.89
CA GLN A 71 10.88 -18.73 -3.38
C GLN A 71 10.45 -17.34 -2.94
N SER A 72 9.42 -16.78 -3.58
CA SER A 72 8.88 -15.46 -3.24
C SER A 72 8.24 -15.45 -1.86
N VAL A 73 8.33 -14.31 -1.18
CA VAL A 73 7.52 -14.07 0.04
C VAL A 73 6.10 -13.65 -0.32
N ASN A 74 5.19 -13.81 0.62
CA ASN A 74 3.84 -13.26 0.59
C ASN A 74 3.48 -12.66 1.96
N VAL A 75 2.29 -12.08 2.08
CA VAL A 75 1.83 -11.43 3.31
C VAL A 75 1.58 -12.41 4.47
N GLN A 76 1.61 -13.72 4.20
CA GLN A 76 1.54 -14.80 5.20
C GLN A 76 2.91 -15.36 5.58
N THR A 77 4.01 -14.90 4.96
CA THR A 77 5.35 -15.34 5.32
C THR A 77 5.71 -14.85 6.72
N VAL A 78 6.13 -15.77 7.58
CA VAL A 78 6.53 -15.47 8.97
C VAL A 78 8.00 -15.06 9.00
N PHE A 79 8.27 -13.90 9.60
CA PHE A 79 9.62 -13.39 9.85
C PHE A 79 9.90 -13.40 11.36
N PRO A 80 11.10 -13.82 11.80
CA PRO A 80 11.51 -13.63 13.19
C PRO A 80 11.57 -12.14 13.54
N ILE A 81 10.73 -11.69 14.46
CA ILE A 81 10.63 -10.26 14.84
C ILE A 81 11.64 -9.83 15.93
N ALA A 82 12.49 -10.77 16.39
CA ALA A 82 13.53 -10.55 17.39
C ALA A 82 13.03 -9.76 18.62
N SER A 83 13.70 -8.65 18.97
CA SER A 83 13.39 -7.87 20.18
C SER A 83 12.00 -7.24 20.21
N ILE A 84 11.27 -7.16 19.09
CA ILE A 84 9.85 -6.73 19.09
C ILE A 84 9.00 -7.69 19.93
N SER A 85 9.40 -8.95 20.07
CA SER A 85 8.74 -9.94 20.95
C SER A 85 8.61 -9.45 22.39
N LYS A 86 9.50 -8.57 22.86
CA LYS A 86 9.47 -8.03 24.23
C LYS A 86 8.21 -7.22 24.51
N THR A 87 7.68 -6.51 23.51
CA THR A 87 6.42 -5.77 23.65
C THR A 87 5.27 -6.72 23.99
N PHE A 88 5.22 -7.90 23.35
CA PHE A 88 4.21 -8.91 23.64
C PHE A 88 4.37 -9.47 25.05
N THR A 89 5.60 -9.84 25.44
CA THR A 89 5.87 -10.32 26.81
C THR A 89 5.51 -9.28 27.87
N GLY A 90 5.82 -8.01 27.63
CA GLY A 90 5.52 -6.93 28.57
C GLY A 90 4.02 -6.64 28.73
N THR A 91 3.24 -6.71 27.65
CA THR A 91 1.78 -6.48 27.67
C THR A 91 0.99 -7.67 28.19
N LEU A 92 1.58 -8.87 28.21
CA LEU A 92 0.90 -10.09 28.66
C LEU A 92 0.66 -10.12 30.19
N PHE A 93 1.36 -9.25 30.94
CA PHE A 93 1.22 -9.08 32.39
C PHE A 93 0.43 -7.82 32.70
#